data_AF-A0A7S0ACJ8-F1
#
_entry.id   AF-A0A7S0ACJ8-F1
#
_cell.length_a   1.000
_cell.length_b   1.000
_cell.length_c   1.000
_cell.angle_alpha   90.00
_cell.angle_beta   90.00
_cell.angle_gamma   90.00
#
_symmetry.space_group_name_H-M   'P 1'
#
loop_
_entity.id
_entity.type
_entity.pdbx_description
1 polymer ?
#
loop_
_entity_poly.entity_id
_entity_poly.type
_entity_poly.pdbx_seq_one_letter_code
_entity_poly.pdbx_strand_id
1 'polypeptide(L)'
;DLLGVPVCKAAFSTAESSDRRMVLSSVAGDAVFSFCRDAASADRGAGLTIFDRSERAFGTLQADGDGYSVTLARRGWRMRFHGNPADHSLHASDDRGSLLAGIERHGAGHCCIRVSPHADAGLVVLAVL
;
A
#
# COMPACT_ATOMS: atom_id res chain seq x y z
N ASP A 1 -11.42 13.76 -1.55
CA ASP A 1 -12.18 14.44 -2.63
C ASP A 1 -11.72 15.90 -2.70
N LEU A 2 -12.28 16.74 -3.58
CA LEU A 2 -11.97 18.18 -3.63
C LEU A 2 -12.46 18.96 -2.39
N LEU A 3 -13.19 18.31 -1.49
CA LEU A 3 -13.81 18.90 -0.30
C LEU A 3 -13.07 18.54 1.01
N GLY A 4 -11.96 17.79 0.92
CA GLY A 4 -11.20 17.33 2.08
C GLY A 4 -11.88 16.22 2.90
N VAL A 5 -12.93 15.58 2.36
CA VAL A 5 -13.60 14.46 3.04
C VAL A 5 -12.78 13.19 2.83
N PRO A 6 -12.49 12.45 3.92
CA PRO A 6 -11.78 11.19 3.82
C PRO A 6 -12.67 10.16 3.11
N VAL A 7 -12.10 9.49 2.10
CA VAL A 7 -12.84 8.55 1.24
C VAL A 7 -12.54 7.10 1.61
N CYS A 8 -11.35 6.84 2.13
CA CYS A 8 -10.95 5.51 2.59
C CYS A 8 -10.18 5.58 3.92
N LYS A 9 -10.09 4.42 4.59
CA LYS A 9 -9.26 4.18 5.75
C LYS A 9 -8.52 2.86 5.58
N ALA A 10 -7.28 2.81 6.05
CA ALA A 10 -6.51 1.58 6.18
C ALA A 10 -6.33 1.26 7.66
N ALA A 11 -6.61 0.01 8.05
CA ALA A 11 -6.44 -0.44 9.42
C ALA A 11 -6.13 -1.93 9.48
N PHE A 12 -5.38 -2.36 10.50
CA PHE A 12 -5.24 -3.77 10.81
C PHE A 12 -6.58 -4.34 11.29
N SER A 13 -6.95 -5.50 10.75
CA SER A 13 -8.06 -6.30 11.24
C SER A 13 -7.80 -6.69 12.70
N THR A 14 -8.75 -6.40 13.58
CA THR A 14 -8.69 -6.69 15.02
C THR A 14 -9.17 -8.10 15.38
N ALA A 15 -9.42 -8.97 14.39
CA ALA A 15 -9.90 -10.33 14.65
C ALA A 15 -8.83 -11.19 15.35
N GLU A 16 -9.17 -11.79 16.49
CA GLU A 16 -8.26 -12.47 17.45
C GLU A 16 -7.61 -13.80 16.98
N SER A 17 -7.56 -14.15 15.69
CA SER A 17 -6.93 -15.42 15.29
C SER A 17 -6.27 -15.36 13.92
N SER A 18 -4.96 -15.62 13.89
CA SER A 18 -4.10 -16.08 12.78
C SER A 18 -4.14 -15.40 11.40
N ASP A 19 -5.08 -14.50 11.10
CA ASP A 19 -5.24 -13.81 9.82
C ASP A 19 -5.10 -12.29 10.00
N ARG A 20 -3.93 -11.86 10.51
CA ARG A 20 -3.61 -10.44 10.62
C ARG A 20 -3.54 -9.86 9.21
N ARG A 21 -4.52 -9.00 8.88
CA ARG A 21 -4.62 -8.36 7.56
C ARG A 21 -4.72 -6.85 7.69
N MET A 22 -4.01 -6.13 6.82
CA MET A 22 -4.22 -4.70 6.62
C MET A 22 -5.38 -4.53 5.63
N VAL A 23 -6.43 -3.82 6.00
CA VAL A 23 -7.64 -3.67 5.18
C VAL A 23 -7.82 -2.22 4.75
N LEU A 24 -7.93 -2.01 3.45
CA LEU A 24 -8.38 -0.75 2.88
C LEU A 24 -9.90 -0.80 2.69
N SER A 25 -10.61 0.10 3.34
CA SER A 25 -12.07 0.16 3.33
C SER A 25 -12.57 1.59 3.14
N SER A 26 -13.84 1.71 2.77
CA SER A 26 -14.58 2.96 2.88
C SER A 26 -14.53 3.48 4.31
N VAL A 27 -14.46 4.80 4.49
CA VAL A 27 -14.49 5.40 5.83
C VAL A 27 -15.75 4.99 6.60
N ALA A 28 -16.89 4.91 5.90
CA ALA A 28 -18.16 4.45 6.46
C ALA A 28 -18.14 2.96 6.87
N GLY A 29 -17.17 2.18 6.38
CA GLY A 29 -17.01 0.76 6.71
C GLY A 29 -17.96 -0.18 5.97
N ASP A 30 -18.71 0.34 5.00
CA ASP A 30 -19.69 -0.38 4.18
C ASP A 30 -19.06 -1.18 3.02
N ALA A 31 -17.82 -0.86 2.65
CA ALA A 31 -17.11 -1.51 1.57
C ALA A 31 -15.63 -1.78 1.91
N VAL A 32 -15.17 -2.99 1.62
CA VAL A 32 -13.74 -3.32 1.53
C VAL A 32 -13.30 -3.16 0.07
N PHE A 33 -12.24 -2.39 -0.14
CA PHE A 33 -11.66 -2.21 -1.47
C PHE A 33 -10.60 -3.28 -1.74
N SER A 34 -9.72 -3.51 -0.78
CA SER A 34 -8.61 -4.45 -0.88
C SER A 34 -8.01 -4.72 0.50
N PHE A 35 -7.20 -5.78 0.60
CA PHE A 35 -6.50 -6.12 1.83
C PHE A 35 -5.19 -6.86 1.56
N CYS A 36 -4.28 -6.82 2.53
CA CYS A 36 -3.01 -7.54 2.49
C CYS A 36 -2.98 -8.64 3.55
N ARG A 37 -2.45 -9.82 3.21
CA ARG A 37 -2.13 -10.92 4.14
C ARG A 37 -0.69 -11.34 3.96
N ASP A 38 -0.11 -12.00 4.97
CA ASP A 38 1.22 -12.62 4.83
C ASP A 38 1.23 -13.62 3.66
N ALA A 39 2.32 -13.64 2.90
CA ALA A 39 2.48 -14.61 1.82
C ALA A 39 2.54 -16.04 2.40
N ALA A 40 1.72 -16.95 1.87
CA ALA A 40 1.44 -18.25 2.49
C ALA A 40 2.59 -19.28 2.47
N SER A 41 3.77 -19.02 1.89
CA SER A 41 4.89 -19.97 1.94
C SER A 41 6.25 -19.37 1.52
N ALA A 42 7.30 -19.99 2.07
CA ALA A 42 8.71 -19.59 2.22
C ALA A 42 9.57 -19.39 0.95
N ASP A 43 9.03 -19.53 -0.25
CA ASP A 43 9.84 -19.62 -1.48
C ASP A 43 10.21 -18.27 -2.12
N ARG A 44 9.68 -17.14 -1.64
CA ARG A 44 9.96 -15.80 -2.20
C ARG A 44 10.33 -14.72 -1.18
N GLY A 45 10.82 -15.13 -0.01
CA GLY A 45 11.15 -14.22 1.09
C GLY A 45 9.93 -13.67 1.82
N ALA A 46 10.16 -12.92 2.90
CA ALA A 46 9.11 -12.25 3.67
C ALA A 46 8.41 -11.20 2.80
N GLY A 47 7.08 -11.28 2.68
CA GLY A 47 6.29 -10.35 1.89
C GLY A 47 4.80 -10.51 2.12
N LEU A 48 4.03 -9.55 1.61
CA LEU A 48 2.56 -9.53 1.70
C LEU A 48 1.95 -9.82 0.33
N THR A 49 0.85 -10.57 0.32
CA THR A 49 0.01 -10.73 -0.87
C THR A 49 -1.16 -9.77 -0.79
N ILE A 50 -1.45 -9.08 -1.90
CA ILE A 50 -2.51 -8.08 -2.02
C ILE A 50 -3.70 -8.72 -2.72
N PHE A 51 -4.86 -8.64 -2.07
CA PHE A 51 -6.11 -9.23 -2.50
C PHE A 51 -7.15 -8.15 -2.78
N ASP A 52 -7.98 -8.39 -3.80
CA ASP A 52 -9.16 -7.58 -4.06
C ASP A 52 -10.30 -7.96 -3.11
N ARG A 53 -11.40 -7.22 -3.18
CA ARG A 53 -12.62 -7.50 -2.39
C ARG A 53 -13.22 -8.89 -2.60
N SER A 54 -12.90 -9.56 -3.70
CA SER A 54 -13.37 -10.92 -4.02
C SER A 54 -12.36 -11.99 -3.57
N GLU A 55 -11.41 -11.62 -2.71
CA GLU A 55 -10.32 -12.47 -2.22
C GLU A 55 -9.42 -13.03 -3.32
N ARG A 56 -9.36 -12.37 -4.48
CA ARG A 56 -8.44 -12.74 -5.55
C ARG A 56 -7.13 -11.97 -5.39
N ALA A 57 -6.02 -12.72 -5.30
CA ALA A 57 -4.69 -12.14 -5.33
C ALA A 57 -4.42 -11.41 -6.65
N PHE A 58 -3.96 -10.16 -6.58
CA PHE A 58 -3.63 -9.35 -7.75
C PHE A 58 -2.27 -8.66 -7.67
N GLY A 59 -1.61 -8.68 -6.52
CA GLY A 59 -0.26 -8.15 -6.36
C GLY A 59 0.47 -8.70 -5.15
N THR A 60 1.74 -8.36 -5.06
CA THR A 60 2.62 -8.75 -3.95
C THR A 60 3.49 -7.57 -3.54
N LEU A 61 3.64 -7.35 -2.23
CA LEU A 61 4.60 -6.43 -1.64
C LEU A 61 5.77 -7.23 -1.07
N GLN A 62 6.99 -6.90 -1.49
CA GLN A 62 8.18 -7.66 -1.13
C GLN A 62 9.36 -6.72 -0.89
N ALA A 63 10.29 -7.11 -0.02
CA ALA A 63 11.56 -6.41 0.10
C ALA A 63 12.32 -6.43 -1.24
N ASP A 64 12.92 -5.30 -1.61
CA ASP A 64 13.66 -5.11 -2.86
C ASP A 64 14.88 -4.20 -2.59
N GLY A 65 16.05 -4.82 -2.34
CA GLY A 65 17.27 -4.11 -1.96
C GLY A 65 17.11 -3.30 -0.68
N ASP A 66 17.42 -2.00 -0.73
CA ASP A 66 17.31 -1.05 0.38
C ASP A 66 15.88 -0.54 0.64
N GLY A 67 14.89 -1.09 -0.07
CA GLY A 67 13.50 -0.69 0.05
C GLY A 67 12.56 -1.88 -0.15
N TYR A 68 11.40 -1.61 -0.75
CA TYR A 68 10.42 -2.64 -1.07
C TYR A 68 9.71 -2.30 -2.37
N SER A 69 9.08 -3.29 -2.98
CA SER A 69 8.34 -3.11 -4.21
C SER A 69 6.98 -3.77 -4.17
N VAL A 70 6.03 -3.17 -4.88
CA VAL A 70 4.73 -3.77 -5.19
C VAL A 70 4.75 -4.21 -6.64
N THR A 71 4.51 -5.49 -6.88
CA THR A 71 4.37 -6.06 -8.22
C THR A 71 2.94 -6.47 -8.48
N LEU A 72 2.33 -5.98 -9.56
CA LEU A 72 0.96 -6.33 -9.96
C LEU A 72 0.96 -7.48 -10.97
N ALA A 73 0.27 -8.58 -10.63
CA ALA A 73 0.29 -9.83 -11.39
C ALA A 73 -0.23 -9.68 -12.83
N ARG A 74 -1.20 -8.80 -13.07
CA ARG A 74 -1.88 -8.67 -14.37
C ARG A 74 -1.16 -7.80 -15.40
N ARG A 75 -0.22 -6.97 -14.98
CA ARG A 75 0.38 -5.95 -15.87
C ARG A 75 1.91 -5.99 -15.91
N GLY A 76 2.55 -6.82 -15.09
CA GLY A 76 3.99 -6.79 -14.90
C GLY A 76 4.49 -5.43 -14.39
N TRP A 77 3.56 -4.59 -13.90
CA TRP A 77 3.86 -3.25 -13.43
C TRP A 77 4.41 -3.34 -12.03
N ARG A 78 5.54 -2.66 -11.80
CA ARG A 78 6.20 -2.59 -10.51
C ARG A 78 6.28 -1.15 -10.03
N MET A 79 5.94 -0.96 -8.76
CA MET A 79 6.16 0.27 -8.01
C MET A 79 7.26 -0.01 -7.00
N ARG A 80 8.35 0.76 -7.03
CA ARG A 80 9.45 0.67 -6.05
C ARG A 80 9.30 1.77 -5.03
N PHE A 81 9.49 1.42 -3.76
CA PHE A 81 9.49 2.35 -2.64
C PHE A 81 10.90 2.48 -2.11
N HIS A 82 11.36 3.72 -2.00
CA HIS A 82 12.70 4.08 -1.54
C HIS A 82 12.60 5.08 -0.40
N GLY A 83 13.54 5.01 0.54
CA GLY A 83 13.57 5.85 1.74
C GLY A 83 12.99 5.14 2.96
N ASN A 84 12.81 5.90 4.05
CA ASN A 84 12.35 5.34 5.32
C ASN A 84 10.97 5.92 5.65
N PRO A 85 9.91 5.09 5.77
CA PRO A 85 8.59 5.57 6.16
C PRO A 85 8.59 6.15 7.58
N ALA A 86 9.45 5.66 8.48
CA ALA A 86 9.57 6.18 9.84
C ALA A 86 10.14 7.61 9.87
N ASP A 87 10.96 7.98 8.88
CA ASP A 87 11.53 9.32 8.75
C ASP A 87 10.69 10.22 7.82
N HIS A 88 9.54 9.73 7.36
CA HIS A 88 8.67 10.41 6.39
C HIS A 88 9.38 10.81 5.08
N SER A 89 10.40 10.07 4.67
CA SER A 89 11.22 10.32 3.47
C SER A 89 10.97 9.31 2.35
N LEU A 90 9.78 8.69 2.36
CA LEU A 90 9.42 7.63 1.44
C LEU A 90 8.93 8.20 0.10
N HIS A 91 9.48 7.67 -0.99
CA HIS A 91 9.05 7.96 -2.35
C HIS A 91 8.77 6.67 -3.11
N ALA A 92 7.77 6.70 -3.96
CA ALA A 92 7.40 5.58 -4.82
C ALA A 92 7.63 5.94 -6.30
N SER A 93 8.27 5.06 -7.06
CA SER A 93 8.56 5.25 -8.49
C SER A 93 8.18 4.03 -9.32
N ASP A 94 7.95 4.23 -10.62
CA ASP A 94 7.78 3.13 -11.58
C ASP A 94 9.14 2.56 -12.05
N ASP A 95 9.09 1.55 -12.93
CA ASP A 95 10.29 0.95 -13.52
C ASP A 95 11.14 1.91 -14.37
N ARG A 96 10.58 3.05 -14.79
CA ARG A 96 11.27 4.09 -15.57
C ARG A 96 11.82 5.21 -14.68
N GLY A 97 11.61 5.13 -13.36
CA GLY A 97 12.02 6.16 -12.41
C GLY A 97 11.04 7.33 -12.29
N SER A 98 9.85 7.25 -12.89
CA SER A 98 8.83 8.30 -12.75
C SER A 98 8.27 8.29 -11.34
N LEU A 99 8.16 9.45 -10.70
CA LEU A 99 7.58 9.57 -9.35
C LEU A 99 6.07 9.31 -9.39
N LEU A 100 5.63 8.33 -8.60
CA LEU A 100 4.23 7.92 -8.46
C LEU A 100 3.63 8.40 -7.15
N ALA A 101 4.41 8.44 -6.08
CA ALA A 101 3.95 9.00 -4.81
C ALA A 101 5.12 9.47 -3.94
N GLY A 102 4.83 10.30 -2.95
CA GLY A 102 5.79 10.73 -1.93
C GLY A 102 5.11 11.07 -0.62
N ILE A 103 5.81 10.83 0.49
CA ILE A 103 5.40 11.30 1.81
C ILE A 103 6.05 12.66 2.06
N GLU A 104 5.22 13.63 2.45
CA GLU A 104 5.67 14.95 2.88
C GLU A 104 5.23 15.18 4.33
N ARG A 105 6.13 15.72 5.15
CA ARG A 105 5.83 16.02 6.55
C ARG A 105 5.06 17.34 6.64
N HIS A 106 3.91 17.31 7.29
CA HIS A 106 3.09 18.49 7.56
C HIS A 106 3.02 18.73 9.07
N GLY A 107 4.08 19.29 9.65
CA GLY A 107 4.13 19.60 11.08
C GLY A 107 4.35 18.39 11.99
N ALA A 108 3.98 18.52 13.27
CA ALA A 108 4.22 17.51 14.29
C ALA A 108 3.17 16.38 14.19
N GLY A 109 3.60 15.17 13.85
CA GLY A 109 2.77 13.96 13.88
C GLY A 109 1.85 13.75 12.67
N HIS A 110 1.85 14.66 11.68
CA HIS A 110 1.05 14.51 10.47
C HIS A 110 1.95 14.39 9.23
N CYS A 111 1.62 13.44 8.37
CA CYS A 111 2.22 13.29 7.06
C CYS A 111 1.13 13.34 5.98
N CYS A 112 1.51 13.85 4.80
CA CYS A 112 0.68 13.87 3.62
C CYS A 112 1.29 12.89 2.60
N ILE A 113 0.48 11.98 2.08
CA ILE A 113 0.89 11.15 0.95
C ILE A 113 0.38 11.84 -0.31
N ARG A 114 1.30 12.29 -1.17
CA ARG A 114 0.97 12.85 -2.48
C ARG A 114 1.03 11.74 -3.50
N VAL A 115 -0.06 11.55 -4.23
CA VAL A 115 -0.18 10.51 -5.25
C VAL A 115 -0.30 11.15 -6.62
N SER A 116 0.49 10.66 -7.57
CA SER A 116 0.46 11.07 -8.96
C SER A 116 -0.90 10.74 -9.59
N PRO A 117 -1.43 11.57 -10.51
CA PRO A 117 -2.70 11.30 -11.19
C PRO A 117 -2.76 9.95 -11.93
N HIS A 118 -1.60 9.38 -12.25
CA HIS A 118 -1.47 8.11 -12.96
C HIS A 118 -1.23 6.91 -12.04
N ALA A 119 -1.20 7.12 -10.71
CA ALA A 119 -1.00 6.08 -9.73
C ALA A 119 -2.33 5.71 -9.03
N ASP A 120 -2.46 4.45 -8.63
CA ASP A 120 -3.58 3.98 -7.82
C ASP A 120 -3.36 4.41 -6.36
N ALA A 121 -4.13 5.40 -5.90
CA ALA A 121 -4.02 5.93 -4.54
C ALA A 121 -4.33 4.89 -3.46
N GLY A 122 -5.26 3.96 -3.71
CA GLY A 122 -5.58 2.90 -2.75
C GLY A 122 -4.42 1.94 -2.59
N LEU A 123 -3.77 1.58 -3.71
CA LEU A 123 -2.58 0.74 -3.69
C LEU A 123 -1.41 1.42 -2.95
N VAL A 124 -1.18 2.72 -3.20
CA VAL A 124 -0.14 3.48 -2.50
C VAL A 124 -0.41 3.49 -0.99
N VAL A 125 -1.64 3.83 -0.56
CA VAL A 125 -2.01 3.87 0.86
C VAL A 125 -1.79 2.52 1.54
N LEU A 126 -2.17 1.42 0.88
CA LEU A 126 -1.94 0.06 1.40
C LEU A 126 -0.48 -0.35 1.51
N ALA A 127 0.39 0.18 0.66
CA ALA A 127 1.80 -0.17 0.63
C ALA A 127 2.66 0.69 1.58
N VAL A 128 2.12 1.81 2.07
CA VAL A 128 2.83 2.74 2.95
C VAL A 128 2.57 2.48 4.44
N LEU A 129 1.38 1.98 4.78
CA LEU A 129 0.89 1.79 6.16
C LEU A 129 1.05 0.34 6.63
#